data_AF-A0A3S4K1T7-F1
#
_entry.id   AF-A0A3S4K1T7-F1
#
_cell.length_a   1.000
_cell.length_b   1.000
_cell.length_c   1.000
_cell.angle_alpha   90.00
_cell.angle_beta   90.00
_cell.angle_gamma   90.00
#
_symmetry.space_group_name_H-M   'P 1'
#
loop_
_entity.id
_entity.type
_entity.pdbx_description
1 polymer ?
#
loop_
_entity_poly.entity_id
_entity_poly.type
_entity_poly.pdbx_seq_one_letter_code
_entity_poly.pdbx_strand_id
1 'polypeptide(L)'
;MPLVHKDLFCQQGWKTSCGSKMLDNFVSPYSAHVVEQCAAAGMVTLGRANMDEFAMGSSNENSFYGAVKNPWDLNAIPGGSSGGSAAAVAARLAPVATATDTGGSIRQPASHCGVTGIKPTYGAVSRYGMVAYASSLDQGGPIAQTAEDCALMLNVMAGFDARDSTSLERAKEDYARDLNQSLSGLKVGLPKEYFAAGLDADVARAVDNAVAELKKLGAEAVEISLPNTELSIPAYYVIARPRPRPTCPATTASATAIAPRTTRTWSTCTRRPAPKASATRSSAASWWAAMC
;
A
#
# COMPACT_ATOMS: atom_id res chain seq x y z
N MET A 1 11.91 6.62 -18.23
CA MET A 1 10.58 7.04 -17.72
C MET A 1 10.74 7.61 -16.32
N PRO A 2 10.22 8.82 -16.01
CA PRO A 2 10.30 9.39 -14.68
C PRO A 2 9.30 8.72 -13.72
N LEU A 3 9.65 8.61 -12.43
CA LEU A 3 8.76 8.13 -11.37
C LEU A 3 8.99 8.86 -10.05
N VAL A 4 8.04 8.75 -9.14
CA VAL A 4 8.22 9.09 -7.72
C VAL A 4 8.12 7.85 -6.85
N HIS A 5 8.91 7.78 -5.78
CA HIS A 5 8.84 6.69 -4.81
C HIS A 5 8.17 7.18 -3.53
N LYS A 6 7.17 6.44 -3.02
CA LYS A 6 6.67 6.66 -1.65
C LYS A 6 7.84 6.73 -0.67
N ASP A 7 7.77 7.63 0.31
CA ASP A 7 8.85 7.85 1.27
C ASP A 7 9.07 6.73 2.31
N LEU A 8 8.71 5.49 1.94
CA LEU A 8 8.88 4.26 2.70
C LEU A 8 9.98 3.34 2.13
N PHE A 9 10.36 3.53 0.86
CA PHE A 9 11.40 2.73 0.19
C PHE A 9 12.79 3.35 0.39
N CYS A 10 13.69 2.71 1.11
CA CYS A 10 15.07 3.18 1.25
C CYS A 10 15.74 3.37 -0.12
N GLN A 11 16.50 4.44 -0.30
CA GLN A 11 17.31 4.68 -1.51
C GLN A 11 18.67 5.22 -1.10
N GLN A 12 19.75 4.56 -1.56
CA GLN A 12 21.10 4.89 -1.14
C GLN A 12 21.45 6.35 -1.43
N GLY A 13 21.94 7.07 -0.43
CA GLY A 13 22.32 8.48 -0.55
C GLY A 13 21.14 9.46 -0.54
N TRP A 14 19.89 8.98 -0.49
CA TRP A 14 18.69 9.81 -0.39
C TRP A 14 18.11 9.78 1.03
N LYS A 15 17.45 10.87 1.41
CA LYS A 15 16.66 10.90 2.63
C LYS A 15 15.46 9.95 2.51
N THR A 16 15.17 9.22 3.57
CA THR A 16 13.97 8.38 3.71
C THR A 16 13.38 8.62 5.09
N SER A 17 12.27 9.36 5.17
CA SER A 17 11.74 9.86 6.44
C SER A 17 10.46 9.17 6.91
N CYS A 18 9.81 8.40 6.03
CA CYS A 18 8.51 7.79 6.31
C CYS A 18 7.43 8.80 6.73
N GLY A 19 7.52 10.06 6.27
CA GLY A 19 6.62 11.14 6.70
C GLY A 19 6.77 11.53 8.17
N SER A 20 7.88 11.16 8.83
CA SER A 20 8.09 11.33 10.27
C SER A 20 9.26 12.25 10.59
N LYS A 21 9.08 13.08 11.63
CA LYS A 21 10.18 13.83 12.25
C LYS A 21 11.31 12.92 12.73
N MET A 22 11.00 11.69 13.14
CA MET A 22 11.98 10.75 13.70
C MET A 22 13.08 10.38 12.70
N LEU A 23 12.76 10.34 11.41
CA LEU A 23 13.69 9.94 10.34
C LEU A 23 14.02 11.08 9.37
N ASP A 24 13.70 12.34 9.71
CA ASP A 24 13.89 13.50 8.82
C ASP A 24 15.34 13.68 8.31
N ASN A 25 16.32 13.26 9.12
CA ASN A 25 17.75 13.32 8.78
C ASN A 25 18.36 11.95 8.45
N PHE A 26 17.54 10.92 8.28
CA PHE A 26 18.01 9.60 7.88
C PHE A 26 18.33 9.56 6.38
N VAL A 27 19.61 9.51 6.04
CA VAL A 27 20.10 9.22 4.69
C VAL A 27 20.34 7.72 4.60
N SER A 28 19.64 7.03 3.70
CA SER A 28 19.74 5.58 3.64
C SER A 28 21.11 5.13 3.11
N PRO A 29 21.77 4.15 3.76
CA PRO A 29 23.03 3.60 3.27
C PRO A 29 22.86 2.51 2.20
N TYR A 30 21.61 2.14 1.88
CA TYR A 30 21.28 1.10 0.90
C TYR A 30 19.98 1.43 0.16
N SER A 31 19.72 0.73 -0.94
CA SER A 31 18.51 0.85 -1.73
C SER A 31 17.56 -0.33 -1.50
N ALA A 32 16.27 -0.06 -1.51
CA ALA A 32 15.24 -1.09 -1.51
C ALA A 32 15.27 -1.86 -2.83
N HIS A 33 14.87 -3.12 -2.81
CA HIS A 33 14.86 -3.95 -4.01
C HIS A 33 14.05 -3.31 -5.14
N VAL A 34 12.86 -2.77 -4.83
CA VAL A 34 12.03 -2.06 -5.81
C VAL A 34 12.76 -0.87 -6.45
N VAL A 35 13.54 -0.11 -5.66
CA VAL A 35 14.31 1.04 -6.16
C VAL A 35 15.45 0.56 -7.06
N GLU A 36 16.16 -0.51 -6.65
CA GLU A 36 17.21 -1.15 -7.45
C GLU A 36 16.67 -1.63 -8.81
N GLN A 37 15.51 -2.30 -8.81
CA GLN A 37 14.86 -2.80 -10.02
C GLN A 37 14.42 -1.66 -10.96
N CYS A 38 13.78 -0.61 -10.42
CA CYS A 38 13.39 0.55 -11.23
C CYS A 38 14.62 1.26 -11.82
N ALA A 39 15.70 1.42 -11.05
CA ALA A 39 16.93 2.02 -11.54
C ALA A 39 17.59 1.16 -12.63
N ALA A 40 17.64 -0.17 -12.44
CA ALA A 40 18.18 -1.11 -13.42
C ALA A 40 17.37 -1.13 -14.73
N ALA A 41 16.05 -0.87 -14.66
CA ALA A 41 15.19 -0.68 -15.83
C ALA A 41 15.35 0.68 -16.52
N GLY A 42 16.27 1.54 -16.06
CA GLY A 42 16.53 2.86 -16.65
C GLY A 42 15.48 3.92 -16.28
N MET A 43 14.75 3.72 -15.19
CA MET A 43 13.79 4.71 -14.71
C MET A 43 14.48 5.83 -13.91
N VAL A 44 13.90 7.03 -13.96
CA VAL A 44 14.47 8.23 -13.33
C VAL A 44 13.64 8.62 -12.11
N THR A 45 14.23 8.54 -10.92
CA THR A 45 13.59 8.98 -9.68
C THR A 45 13.54 10.51 -9.61
N LEU A 46 12.34 11.08 -9.68
CA LEU A 46 12.12 12.52 -9.53
C LEU A 46 12.21 12.98 -8.08
N GLY A 47 11.80 12.13 -7.13
CA GLY A 47 11.78 12.47 -5.71
C GLY A 47 10.98 11.51 -4.85
N ARG A 48 10.72 11.93 -3.61
CA ARG A 48 10.00 11.18 -2.59
C ARG A 48 8.56 11.69 -2.47
N ALA A 49 7.59 10.80 -2.63
CA ALA A 49 6.19 11.12 -2.44
C ALA A 49 5.83 11.06 -0.95
N ASN A 50 5.12 12.10 -0.49
CA ASN A 50 4.66 12.21 0.89
C ASN A 50 3.65 11.09 1.24
N MET A 51 3.49 10.82 2.53
CA MET A 51 2.71 9.70 3.05
C MET A 51 2.27 9.95 4.49
N ASP A 52 1.28 9.20 4.98
CA ASP A 52 1.01 9.17 6.43
C ASP A 52 2.25 8.65 7.19
N GLU A 53 2.48 9.19 8.38
CA GLU A 53 3.62 8.87 9.24
C GLU A 53 3.72 7.35 9.46
N PHE A 54 4.86 6.74 9.09
CA PHE A 54 5.11 5.29 9.14
C PHE A 54 4.04 4.43 8.44
N ALA A 55 3.41 4.96 7.39
CA ALA A 55 2.31 4.32 6.66
C ALA A 55 1.03 4.11 7.49
N MET A 56 0.92 4.73 8.67
CA MET A 56 -0.21 4.58 9.59
C MET A 56 -1.23 5.69 9.38
N GLY A 57 -2.17 5.50 8.47
CA GLY A 57 -3.26 6.44 8.22
C GLY A 57 -3.97 6.16 6.90
N SER A 58 -5.06 6.88 6.68
CA SER A 58 -5.93 6.74 5.50
C SER A 58 -6.30 8.11 4.88
N SER A 59 -5.58 9.17 5.23
CA SER A 59 -5.86 10.54 4.74
C SER A 59 -4.63 11.36 4.36
N ASN A 60 -3.42 10.91 4.70
CA ASN A 60 -2.17 11.65 4.54
C ASN A 60 -2.05 12.94 5.38
N GLU A 61 -2.96 13.17 6.33
CA GLU A 61 -2.99 14.40 7.14
C GLU A 61 -1.97 14.40 8.28
N ASN A 62 -1.56 13.22 8.76
CA ASN A 62 -0.64 13.11 9.89
C ASN A 62 0.85 13.19 9.51
N SER A 63 1.17 13.45 8.24
CA SER A 63 2.55 13.64 7.80
C SER A 63 3.19 14.83 8.51
N PHE A 64 4.40 14.62 9.02
CA PHE A 64 5.20 15.70 9.61
C PHE A 64 5.49 16.85 8.62
N TYR A 65 5.57 16.55 7.32
CA TYR A 65 5.86 17.54 6.27
C TYR A 65 4.62 18.30 5.78
N GLY A 66 3.46 18.03 6.37
CA GLY A 66 2.19 18.64 6.03
C GLY A 66 1.29 17.73 5.20
N ALA A 67 -0.02 18.01 5.28
CA ALA A 67 -1.04 17.23 4.61
C ALA A 67 -0.98 17.38 3.08
N VAL A 68 -1.07 16.26 2.37
CA VAL A 68 -1.27 16.25 0.91
C VAL A 68 -2.72 16.59 0.60
N LYS A 69 -2.94 17.33 -0.48
CA LYS A 69 -4.26 17.74 -0.97
C LYS A 69 -4.70 16.85 -2.13
N ASN A 70 -6.00 16.58 -2.27
CA ASN A 70 -6.52 15.86 -3.42
C ASN A 70 -6.51 16.77 -4.67
N PRO A 71 -5.94 16.34 -5.83
CA PRO A 71 -5.93 17.15 -7.04
C PRO A 71 -7.31 17.47 -7.64
N TRP A 72 -8.34 16.67 -7.32
CA TRP A 72 -9.71 16.89 -7.78
C TRP A 72 -10.50 17.87 -6.91
N ASP A 73 -10.16 17.97 -5.62
CA ASP A 73 -10.71 18.96 -4.69
C ASP A 73 -9.68 19.25 -3.58
N LEU A 74 -9.17 20.48 -3.54
CA LEU A 74 -8.16 20.91 -2.57
C LEU A 74 -8.67 21.01 -1.12
N ASN A 75 -9.96 20.77 -0.88
CA ASN A 75 -10.53 20.62 0.46
C ASN A 75 -10.71 19.16 0.87
N ALA A 76 -10.51 18.21 -0.05
CA ALA A 76 -10.61 16.79 0.20
C ALA A 76 -9.23 16.14 0.43
N ILE A 77 -9.26 14.98 1.09
CA ILE A 77 -8.08 14.14 1.30
C ILE A 77 -7.75 13.34 0.03
N PRO A 78 -6.47 13.08 -0.26
CA PRO A 78 -6.05 12.19 -1.35
C PRO A 78 -6.15 10.69 -0.98
N GLY A 79 -6.60 10.38 0.23
CA GLY A 79 -6.50 9.06 0.84
C GLY A 79 -5.14 8.82 1.50
N GLY A 80 -4.93 7.62 2.05
CA GLY A 80 -3.69 7.25 2.71
C GLY A 80 -3.44 5.73 2.82
N SER A 81 -2.23 5.29 3.10
CA SER A 81 -1.05 6.11 3.41
C SER A 81 -0.21 6.51 2.21
N SER A 82 -0.55 6.09 0.99
CA SER A 82 0.17 6.49 -0.23
C SER A 82 -0.47 7.70 -0.92
N GLY A 83 -1.01 8.65 -0.15
CA GLY A 83 -1.72 9.82 -0.68
C GLY A 83 -0.86 10.69 -1.59
N GLY A 84 0.40 10.93 -1.23
CA GLY A 84 1.34 11.66 -2.10
C GLY A 84 1.63 10.93 -3.42
N SER A 85 1.72 9.60 -3.42
CA SER A 85 1.92 8.81 -4.65
C SER A 85 0.71 8.93 -5.59
N ALA A 86 -0.50 8.78 -5.05
CA ALA A 86 -1.73 8.89 -5.82
C ALA A 86 -1.96 10.32 -6.35
N ALA A 87 -1.77 11.33 -5.50
CA ALA A 87 -1.90 12.73 -5.88
C ALA A 87 -0.88 13.15 -6.94
N ALA A 88 0.38 12.68 -6.86
CA ALA A 88 1.40 12.99 -7.86
C ALA A 88 1.05 12.44 -9.25
N VAL A 89 0.51 11.22 -9.32
CA VAL A 89 0.05 10.61 -10.58
C VAL A 89 -1.19 11.34 -11.10
N ALA A 90 -2.20 11.55 -10.26
CA ALA A 90 -3.45 12.23 -10.62
C ALA A 90 -3.21 13.66 -11.13
N ALA A 91 -2.29 14.41 -10.49
CA ALA A 91 -1.89 15.75 -10.90
C ALA A 91 -0.91 15.78 -12.08
N ARG A 92 -0.60 14.62 -12.69
CA ARG A 92 0.32 14.48 -13.84
C ARG A 92 1.74 14.99 -13.57
N LEU A 93 2.18 14.95 -12.31
CA LEU A 93 3.55 15.29 -11.90
C LEU A 93 4.53 14.15 -12.20
N ALA A 94 4.04 12.91 -12.19
CA ALA A 94 4.76 11.73 -12.63
C ALA A 94 3.79 10.76 -13.33
N PRO A 95 4.22 10.02 -14.36
CA PRO A 95 3.36 9.03 -15.03
C PRO A 95 3.06 7.83 -14.13
N VAL A 96 4.00 7.47 -13.26
CA VAL A 96 3.88 6.33 -12.33
C VAL A 96 4.52 6.67 -10.99
N ALA A 97 4.04 6.01 -9.94
CA ALA A 97 4.58 6.08 -8.60
C ALA A 97 4.67 4.69 -7.97
N THR A 98 5.69 4.45 -7.14
CA THR A 98 5.65 3.30 -6.23
C THR A 98 4.92 3.67 -4.95
N ALA A 99 4.21 2.70 -4.39
CA ALA A 99 3.37 2.85 -3.21
C ALA A 99 3.38 1.55 -2.38
N THR A 100 2.77 1.59 -1.20
CA THR A 100 2.70 0.43 -0.29
C THR A 100 1.31 0.27 0.29
N ASP A 101 0.85 -0.97 0.41
CA ASP A 101 -0.48 -1.33 0.89
C ASP A 101 -0.38 -2.37 2.00
N THR A 102 -0.81 -1.98 3.21
CA THR A 102 -0.90 -2.85 4.38
C THR A 102 -2.34 -3.24 4.69
N GLY A 103 -3.28 -2.31 4.50
CA GLY A 103 -4.72 -2.52 4.73
C GLY A 103 -5.63 -1.85 3.72
N GLY A 104 -5.09 -1.33 2.62
CA GLY A 104 -5.80 -0.49 1.64
C GLY A 104 -4.96 0.66 1.11
N SER A 105 -3.72 0.81 1.56
CA SER A 105 -2.91 2.02 1.36
C SER A 105 -2.39 2.26 -0.05
N ILE A 106 -2.69 1.39 -1.03
CA ILE A 106 -2.57 1.68 -2.48
C ILE A 106 -3.95 1.91 -3.07
N ARG A 107 -4.87 0.97 -2.82
CA ARG A 107 -6.20 0.94 -3.45
C ARG A 107 -7.07 2.13 -3.04
N GLN A 108 -7.07 2.49 -1.76
CA GLN A 108 -7.87 3.61 -1.24
C GLN A 108 -7.41 4.96 -1.78
N PRO A 109 -6.11 5.33 -1.75
CA PRO A 109 -5.64 6.55 -2.40
C PRO A 109 -5.90 6.57 -3.92
N ALA A 110 -5.75 5.42 -4.59
CA ALA A 110 -6.02 5.31 -6.02
C ALA A 110 -7.49 5.61 -6.34
N SER A 111 -8.42 5.05 -5.55
CA SER A 111 -9.86 5.35 -5.61
C SER A 111 -10.14 6.84 -5.36
N HIS A 112 -9.59 7.43 -4.29
CA HIS A 112 -9.85 8.83 -3.93
C HIS A 112 -9.26 9.83 -4.93
N CYS A 113 -8.14 9.50 -5.58
CA CYS A 113 -7.49 10.35 -6.58
C CYS A 113 -7.88 10.00 -8.03
N GLY A 114 -8.81 9.06 -8.26
CA GLY A 114 -9.25 8.68 -9.61
C GLY A 114 -8.13 8.14 -10.52
N VAL A 115 -7.24 7.31 -9.96
CA VAL A 115 -6.11 6.69 -10.68
C VAL A 115 -6.11 5.18 -10.47
N THR A 116 -5.29 4.45 -11.23
CA THR A 116 -5.19 2.99 -11.12
C THR A 116 -4.09 2.60 -10.13
N GLY A 117 -4.41 1.76 -9.15
CA GLY A 117 -3.43 1.25 -8.17
C GLY A 117 -3.65 -0.22 -7.86
N ILE A 118 -2.58 -1.01 -7.84
CA ILE A 118 -2.64 -2.45 -7.60
C ILE A 118 -1.72 -2.88 -6.47
N LYS A 119 -2.27 -3.62 -5.50
CA LYS A 119 -1.50 -4.36 -4.50
C LYS A 119 -1.31 -5.79 -5.01
N PRO A 120 -0.09 -6.24 -5.36
CA PRO A 120 0.12 -7.59 -5.84
C PRO A 120 -0.06 -8.63 -4.72
N THR A 121 0.06 -9.91 -5.10
CA THR A 121 0.11 -11.03 -4.16
C THR A 121 1.23 -10.81 -3.13
N TYR A 122 0.97 -11.16 -1.87
CA TYR A 122 2.01 -11.08 -0.84
C TYR A 122 3.21 -11.97 -1.22
N GLY A 123 4.41 -11.38 -1.18
CA GLY A 123 5.67 -12.02 -1.57
C GLY A 123 6.01 -11.92 -3.06
N ALA A 124 5.14 -11.32 -3.90
CA ALA A 124 5.42 -11.07 -5.31
C ALA A 124 6.48 -9.98 -5.54
N VAL A 125 6.48 -8.95 -4.69
CA VAL A 125 7.45 -7.85 -4.68
C VAL A 125 8.22 -7.95 -3.38
N SER A 126 9.55 -7.89 -3.45
CA SER A 126 10.41 -7.94 -2.27
C SER A 126 10.13 -6.77 -1.33
N ARG A 127 10.10 -7.05 -0.04
CA ARG A 127 9.96 -6.05 1.01
C ARG A 127 11.33 -5.55 1.51
N TYR A 128 12.43 -6.04 0.95
CA TYR A 128 13.77 -5.58 1.32
C TYR A 128 13.93 -4.08 1.06
N GLY A 129 14.29 -3.35 2.12
CA GLY A 129 14.42 -1.89 2.13
C GLY A 129 13.13 -1.09 2.09
N MET A 130 11.96 -1.74 2.18
CA MET A 130 10.73 -1.08 2.57
C MET A 130 10.68 -1.00 4.10
N VAL A 131 10.53 0.20 4.67
CA VAL A 131 10.38 0.36 6.12
C VAL A 131 9.07 -0.31 6.55
N ALA A 132 9.17 -1.33 7.40
CA ALA A 132 8.04 -2.18 7.75
C ALA A 132 7.04 -1.48 8.68
N TYR A 133 5.75 -1.70 8.42
CA TYR A 133 4.66 -1.38 9.33
C TYR A 133 4.09 -2.67 9.93
N ALA A 134 3.50 -3.53 9.10
CA ALA A 134 3.00 -4.84 9.51
C ALA A 134 3.51 -5.92 8.55
N SER A 135 4.60 -6.58 8.93
CA SER A 135 5.38 -7.42 8.01
C SER A 135 4.59 -8.53 7.30
N SER A 136 3.55 -9.08 7.91
CA SER A 136 2.70 -10.12 7.30
C SER A 136 1.63 -9.60 6.33
N LEU A 137 1.52 -8.28 6.19
CA LEU A 137 0.49 -7.60 5.41
C LEU A 137 1.09 -6.64 4.38
N ASP A 138 2.22 -6.01 4.72
CA ASP A 138 2.88 -5.02 3.87
C ASP A 138 3.19 -5.58 2.49
N GLN A 139 2.79 -4.85 1.45
CA GLN A 139 3.18 -5.17 0.09
C GLN A 139 3.38 -3.91 -0.75
N GLY A 140 4.47 -3.90 -1.53
CA GLY A 140 4.76 -2.82 -2.48
C GLY A 140 3.98 -3.01 -3.78
N GLY A 141 3.54 -1.92 -4.38
CA GLY A 141 2.84 -1.95 -5.67
C GLY A 141 2.85 -0.59 -6.37
N PRO A 142 2.49 -0.54 -7.65
CA PRO A 142 2.46 0.69 -8.42
C PRO A 142 1.11 1.42 -8.34
N ILE A 143 1.18 2.73 -8.58
CA ILE A 143 0.06 3.59 -8.94
C ILE A 143 0.40 4.27 -10.28
N ALA A 144 -0.54 4.26 -11.22
CA ALA A 144 -0.39 4.85 -12.55
C ALA A 144 -1.75 5.35 -13.08
N GLN A 145 -1.74 5.99 -14.24
CA GLN A 145 -2.98 6.45 -14.89
C GLN A 145 -3.80 5.26 -15.43
N THR A 146 -3.13 4.24 -15.96
CA THR A 146 -3.79 3.11 -16.62
C THR A 146 -3.44 1.77 -15.97
N ALA A 147 -4.28 0.75 -16.21
CA ALA A 147 -3.99 -0.63 -15.82
C ALA A 147 -2.78 -1.21 -16.56
N GLU A 148 -2.57 -0.81 -17.82
CA GLU A 148 -1.41 -1.19 -18.62
C GLU A 148 -0.11 -0.66 -17.99
N ASP A 149 -0.06 0.61 -17.62
CA ASP A 149 1.13 1.20 -16.95
C ASP A 149 1.44 0.50 -15.62
N CYS A 150 0.40 0.16 -14.84
CA CYS A 150 0.55 -0.63 -13.62
C CYS A 150 1.11 -2.04 -13.90
N ALA A 151 0.64 -2.71 -14.95
CA ALA A 151 1.15 -4.03 -15.35
C ALA A 151 2.62 -3.96 -15.78
N LEU A 152 3.00 -2.97 -16.59
CA LEU A 152 4.38 -2.72 -17.00
C LEU A 152 5.28 -2.41 -15.80
N MET A 153 4.78 -1.65 -14.82
CA MET A 153 5.50 -1.41 -13.57
C MET A 153 5.66 -2.68 -12.73
N LEU A 154 4.63 -3.52 -12.63
CA LEU A 154 4.74 -4.80 -11.93
C LEU A 154 5.79 -5.73 -12.57
N ASN A 155 5.93 -5.73 -13.90
CA ASN A 155 6.99 -6.48 -14.60
C ASN A 155 8.40 -6.06 -14.19
N VAL A 156 8.58 -4.81 -13.73
CA VAL A 156 9.85 -4.28 -13.21
C VAL A 156 10.00 -4.60 -11.72
N MET A 157 8.96 -4.35 -10.93
CA MET A 157 9.00 -4.42 -9.46
C MET A 157 8.97 -5.85 -8.91
N ALA A 158 8.25 -6.76 -9.57
CA ALA A 158 8.07 -8.12 -9.10
C ALA A 158 9.28 -9.00 -9.43
N GLY A 159 9.64 -9.85 -8.48
CA GLY A 159 10.81 -10.71 -8.61
C GLY A 159 11.20 -11.32 -7.27
N PHE A 160 11.91 -12.45 -7.33
CA PHE A 160 12.49 -13.07 -6.15
C PHE A 160 13.69 -12.26 -5.65
N ASP A 161 13.76 -12.07 -4.33
CA ASP A 161 14.92 -11.47 -3.66
C ASP A 161 15.34 -12.33 -2.47
N ALA A 162 16.54 -12.91 -2.54
CA ALA A 162 17.10 -13.75 -1.50
C ALA A 162 17.31 -13.02 -0.15
N ARG A 163 17.30 -11.68 -0.14
CA ARG A 163 17.41 -10.86 1.08
C ARG A 163 16.10 -10.77 1.85
N ASP A 164 14.97 -11.12 1.22
CA ASP A 164 13.65 -11.18 1.85
C ASP A 164 13.18 -12.64 1.94
N SER A 165 13.22 -13.22 3.14
CA SER A 165 12.78 -14.60 3.38
C SER A 165 11.29 -14.85 3.14
N THR A 166 10.49 -13.81 2.87
CA THR A 166 9.07 -13.92 2.50
C THR A 166 8.82 -13.71 1.02
N SER A 167 9.87 -13.40 0.24
CA SER A 167 9.80 -13.29 -1.21
C SER A 167 9.51 -14.66 -1.81
N LEU A 168 8.54 -14.72 -2.72
CA LEU A 168 8.18 -15.95 -3.40
C LEU A 168 9.19 -16.23 -4.53
N GLU A 169 9.82 -17.40 -4.48
CA GLU A 169 10.61 -17.93 -5.59
C GLU A 169 9.65 -18.53 -6.62
N ARG A 170 9.42 -17.80 -7.70
CA ARG A 170 8.57 -18.23 -8.82
C ARG A 170 9.15 -17.77 -10.15
N ALA A 171 8.72 -18.42 -11.23
CA ALA A 171 9.05 -17.96 -12.57
C ALA A 171 8.63 -16.50 -12.77
N LYS A 172 9.45 -15.75 -13.51
CA LYS A 172 9.13 -14.37 -13.85
C LYS A 172 7.81 -14.35 -14.63
N GLU A 173 6.94 -13.43 -14.23
CA GLU A 173 5.63 -13.25 -14.83
C GLU A 173 5.66 -12.07 -15.81
N ASP A 174 4.84 -12.14 -16.86
CA ASP A 174 4.49 -11.01 -17.69
C ASP A 174 3.04 -10.58 -17.39
N TYR A 175 2.90 -9.54 -16.57
CA TYR A 175 1.61 -8.98 -16.18
C TYR A 175 0.87 -8.27 -17.31
N ALA A 176 1.54 -7.99 -18.45
CA ALA A 176 0.92 -7.34 -19.59
C ALA A 176 0.36 -8.33 -20.62
N ARG A 177 0.71 -9.63 -20.53
CA ARG A 177 0.42 -10.64 -21.57
C ARG A 177 -1.07 -10.81 -21.89
N ASP A 178 -1.92 -10.67 -20.88
CA ASP A 178 -3.36 -10.92 -20.96
C ASP A 178 -4.17 -9.61 -21.02
N LEU A 179 -3.52 -8.46 -21.18
CA LEU A 179 -4.21 -7.19 -21.40
C LEU A 179 -5.05 -7.27 -22.68
N ASN A 180 -6.21 -6.62 -22.67
CA ASN A 180 -7.16 -6.58 -23.78
C ASN A 180 -7.78 -7.93 -24.18
N GLN A 181 -7.56 -9.00 -23.40
CA GLN A 181 -8.32 -10.24 -23.60
C GLN A 181 -9.81 -10.04 -23.33
N SER A 182 -10.62 -10.79 -24.07
CA SER A 182 -12.07 -10.77 -23.90
C SER A 182 -12.46 -11.22 -22.49
N LEU A 183 -13.43 -10.52 -21.89
CA LEU A 183 -14.01 -10.89 -20.60
C LEU A 183 -15.13 -11.94 -20.73
N SER A 184 -15.38 -12.43 -21.94
CA SER A 184 -16.43 -13.42 -22.22
C SER A 184 -16.23 -14.69 -21.39
N GLY A 185 -17.20 -15.01 -20.54
CA GLY A 185 -17.18 -16.19 -19.65
C GLY A 185 -16.38 -16.00 -18.36
N LEU A 186 -15.82 -14.80 -18.11
CA LEU A 186 -15.18 -14.49 -16.83
C LEU A 186 -16.23 -14.39 -15.73
N LYS A 187 -16.03 -15.10 -14.61
CA LYS A 187 -16.92 -15.03 -13.44
C LYS A 187 -16.45 -13.96 -12.46
N VAL A 188 -17.32 -13.00 -12.17
CA VAL A 188 -17.09 -11.90 -11.23
C VAL A 188 -17.96 -12.12 -10.00
N GLY A 189 -17.34 -12.44 -8.86
CA GLY A 189 -18.03 -12.59 -7.60
C GLY A 189 -18.40 -11.24 -6.98
N LEU A 190 -19.67 -11.06 -6.59
CA LEU A 190 -20.16 -9.88 -5.89
C LEU A 190 -20.54 -10.27 -4.45
N PRO A 191 -19.68 -9.99 -3.45
CA PRO A 191 -20.01 -10.25 -2.05
C PRO A 191 -21.18 -9.39 -1.60
N LYS A 192 -22.27 -10.00 -1.14
CA LYS A 192 -23.44 -9.26 -0.61
C LYS A 192 -23.06 -8.37 0.58
N GLU A 193 -22.04 -8.75 1.34
CA GLU A 193 -21.54 -8.00 2.49
C GLU A 193 -20.92 -6.65 2.09
N TYR A 194 -20.53 -6.46 0.81
CA TYR A 194 -19.97 -5.19 0.31
C TYR A 194 -21.03 -4.11 0.03
N PHE A 195 -22.30 -4.52 -0.11
CA PHE A 195 -23.45 -3.62 -0.34
C PHE A 195 -24.24 -3.38 0.96
N ALA A 196 -23.54 -3.28 2.09
CA ALA A 196 -24.13 -3.08 3.41
C ALA A 196 -24.46 -1.60 3.70
N ALA A 197 -25.12 -1.34 4.83
CA ALA A 197 -25.63 -0.02 5.24
C ALA A 197 -24.57 1.11 5.38
N GLY A 198 -23.27 0.79 5.29
CA GLY A 198 -22.20 1.78 5.32
C GLY A 198 -21.76 2.33 3.95
N LEU A 199 -22.34 1.82 2.86
CA LEU A 199 -22.02 2.23 1.50
C LEU A 199 -22.90 3.43 1.08
N ASP A 200 -22.27 4.53 0.68
CA ASP A 200 -23.00 5.67 0.14
C ASP A 200 -23.65 5.34 -1.20
N ALA A 201 -24.83 5.92 -1.43
CA ALA A 201 -25.66 5.58 -2.59
C ALA A 201 -25.03 5.95 -3.94
N ASP A 202 -24.16 6.95 -3.98
CA ASP A 202 -23.41 7.33 -5.17
C ASP A 202 -22.30 6.33 -5.52
N VAL A 203 -21.57 5.84 -4.51
CA VAL A 203 -20.58 4.77 -4.67
C VAL A 203 -21.27 3.48 -5.11
N ALA A 204 -22.40 3.13 -4.49
CA ALA A 204 -23.21 1.96 -4.89
C ALA A 204 -23.59 2.04 -6.38
N ARG A 205 -24.13 3.19 -6.83
CA ARG A 205 -24.47 3.40 -8.25
C ARG A 205 -23.25 3.30 -9.17
N ALA A 206 -22.09 3.81 -8.76
CA ALA A 206 -20.86 3.71 -9.55
C ALA A 206 -20.42 2.25 -9.74
N VAL A 207 -20.48 1.44 -8.66
CA VAL A 207 -20.18 0.01 -8.72
C VAL A 207 -21.20 -0.74 -9.57
N ASP A 208 -22.50 -0.46 -9.41
CA ASP A 208 -23.56 -1.08 -10.23
C ASP A 208 -23.38 -0.80 -11.72
N ASN A 209 -23.01 0.44 -12.07
CA ASN A 209 -22.68 0.80 -13.45
C ASN A 209 -21.46 0.03 -13.97
N ALA A 210 -20.39 -0.10 -13.17
CA ALA A 210 -19.21 -0.88 -13.55
C ALA A 210 -19.55 -2.37 -13.76
N VAL A 211 -20.38 -2.95 -12.90
CA VAL A 211 -20.88 -4.33 -13.06
C VAL A 211 -21.72 -4.48 -14.33
N ALA A 212 -22.56 -3.50 -14.66
CA ALA A 212 -23.34 -3.51 -15.89
C ALA A 212 -22.45 -3.47 -17.14
N GLU A 213 -21.38 -2.68 -17.13
CA GLU A 213 -20.39 -2.67 -18.22
C GLU A 213 -19.64 -4.00 -18.33
N LEU A 214 -19.22 -4.61 -17.22
CA LEU A 214 -18.60 -5.94 -17.24
C LEU A 214 -19.52 -7.00 -17.85
N LYS A 215 -20.83 -6.97 -17.55
CA LYS A 215 -21.83 -7.85 -18.16
C LYS A 215 -21.95 -7.63 -19.67
N LYS A 216 -21.95 -6.37 -20.13
CA LYS A 216 -21.97 -6.04 -21.57
C LYS A 216 -20.73 -6.57 -22.31
N LEU A 217 -19.58 -6.60 -21.63
CA LEU A 217 -18.33 -7.14 -22.14
C LEU A 217 -18.26 -8.70 -22.10
N GLY A 218 -19.31 -9.36 -21.61
CA GLY A 218 -19.45 -10.82 -21.61
C GLY A 218 -19.09 -11.52 -20.29
N ALA A 219 -18.81 -10.76 -19.22
CA ALA A 219 -18.58 -11.35 -17.90
C ALA A 219 -19.88 -11.79 -17.21
N GLU A 220 -19.80 -12.85 -16.42
CA GLU A 220 -20.88 -13.37 -15.59
C GLU A 220 -20.75 -12.84 -14.16
N ALA A 221 -21.70 -12.00 -13.71
CA ALA A 221 -21.74 -11.56 -12.32
C ALA A 221 -22.46 -12.61 -11.46
N VAL A 222 -21.80 -13.07 -10.40
CA VAL A 222 -22.29 -14.10 -9.49
C VAL A 222 -22.34 -13.53 -8.08
N GLU A 223 -23.50 -13.53 -7.44
CA GLU A 223 -23.58 -13.17 -6.03
C GLU A 223 -22.89 -14.24 -5.18
N ILE A 224 -22.04 -13.79 -4.24
CA ILE A 224 -21.34 -14.67 -3.29
C ILE A 224 -21.49 -14.13 -1.86
N SER A 225 -21.11 -14.95 -0.89
CA SER A 225 -21.12 -14.55 0.52
C SER A 225 -19.74 -14.73 1.15
N LEU A 226 -19.28 -13.68 1.81
CA LEU A 226 -18.08 -13.63 2.64
C LEU A 226 -18.49 -13.24 4.07
N PRO A 227 -19.03 -14.19 4.86
CA PRO A 227 -19.72 -13.88 6.12
C PRO A 227 -18.80 -13.27 7.19
N ASN A 228 -17.49 -13.46 7.08
CA ASN A 228 -16.50 -12.93 8.03
C ASN A 228 -15.98 -11.53 7.64
N THR A 229 -16.53 -10.87 6.61
CA THR A 229 -16.07 -9.56 6.14
C THR A 229 -16.04 -8.52 7.27
N GLU A 230 -17.07 -8.48 8.11
CA GLU A 230 -17.20 -7.55 9.24
C GLU A 230 -16.06 -7.69 10.27
N LEU A 231 -15.44 -8.88 10.35
CA LEU A 231 -14.33 -9.17 11.26
C LEU A 231 -12.97 -8.69 10.71
N SER A 232 -12.90 -8.33 9.43
CA SER A 232 -11.64 -7.96 8.76
C SER A 232 -11.01 -6.71 9.38
N ILE A 233 -11.82 -5.68 9.65
CA ILE A 233 -11.35 -4.43 10.26
C ILE A 233 -10.79 -4.67 11.68
N PRO A 234 -11.54 -5.26 12.64
CA PRO A 234 -11.01 -5.48 13.98
C PRO A 234 -9.81 -6.45 13.98
N ALA A 235 -9.82 -7.50 13.15
CA ALA A 235 -8.68 -8.41 13.02
C ALA A 235 -7.44 -7.67 12.49
N TYR A 236 -7.59 -6.84 11.45
CA TYR A 236 -6.52 -6.01 10.90
C TYR A 236 -5.90 -5.12 11.99
N TYR A 237 -6.70 -4.40 12.77
CA TYR A 237 -6.16 -3.52 13.83
C TYR A 237 -5.47 -4.30 14.96
N VAL A 238 -5.78 -5.58 15.16
CA VAL A 238 -5.06 -6.43 16.11
C VAL A 238 -3.73 -6.90 15.52
N ILE A 239 -3.72 -7.31 14.25
CA ILE A 239 -2.54 -7.87 13.58
C ILE A 239 -1.53 -6.76 13.19
N ALA A 240 -2.01 -5.66 12.61
CA ALA A 240 -1.19 -4.58 12.09
C ALA A 240 -0.57 -3.71 13.19
N ARG A 241 -1.16 -3.69 14.39
CA ARG A 241 -0.52 -3.03 15.52
C ARG A 241 0.78 -3.76 15.84
N PRO A 242 1.94 -3.06 15.87
CA PRO A 242 3.16 -3.68 16.32
C PRO A 242 2.93 -4.24 17.72
N ARG A 243 3.17 -5.54 17.90
CA ARG A 243 3.22 -6.12 19.25
C ARG A 243 4.17 -5.22 20.06
N PRO A 244 3.76 -4.63 21.19
CA PRO A 244 4.69 -3.91 22.04
C PRO A 244 5.73 -4.93 22.49
N ARG A 245 6.92 -4.89 21.87
CA ARG A 245 8.05 -5.63 22.38
C ARG A 245 8.43 -4.93 23.67
N PRO A 246 8.54 -5.63 24.82
CA PRO A 246 9.17 -5.05 25.98
C PRO A 246 10.61 -4.71 25.57
N THR A 247 10.89 -3.40 25.41
CA THR A 247 12.21 -2.80 25.17
C THR A 247 13.09 -3.50 24.14
N CYS A 248 13.01 -3.08 22.88
CA CYS A 248 14.08 -3.28 21.90
C CYS A 248 14.79 -1.93 21.70
N PRO A 249 16.09 -1.77 22.02
CA PRO A 249 16.78 -0.48 22.08
C PRO A 249 17.14 0.11 20.71
N ALA A 250 16.57 -0.39 19.62
CA ALA A 250 16.91 0.08 18.26
C ALA A 250 16.49 1.53 17.97
N THR A 251 15.68 2.15 18.83
CA THR A 251 15.23 3.54 18.69
C THR A 251 15.95 4.54 19.60
N THR A 252 16.96 4.10 20.35
CA THR A 252 17.83 5.02 21.12
C THR A 252 19.29 4.84 20.68
N ALA A 253 19.78 5.83 19.93
CA ALA A 253 21.19 6.10 19.61
C ALA A 253 21.95 5.04 18.80
N SER A 254 21.77 5.08 17.46
CA SER A 254 22.78 4.97 16.39
C SER A 254 22.12 4.38 15.15
N ALA A 255 22.15 5.11 14.04
CA ALA A 255 21.59 4.70 12.76
C ALA A 255 22.40 3.59 12.05
N THR A 256 22.99 2.68 12.83
CA THR A 256 23.92 1.63 12.36
C THR A 256 23.37 0.22 12.57
N ALA A 257 22.14 0.07 13.07
CA ALA A 257 21.55 -1.23 13.41
C ALA A 257 20.44 -1.72 12.45
N ILE A 258 20.50 -1.33 11.17
CA ILE A 258 19.74 -1.99 10.09
C ILE A 258 20.73 -2.86 9.30
N ALA A 259 21.16 -3.98 9.90
CA ALA A 259 21.95 -5.03 9.26
C ALA A 259 21.58 -6.39 9.92
N PRO A 260 21.60 -7.52 9.18
CA PRO A 260 21.02 -8.76 9.68
C PRO A 260 21.91 -9.37 10.76
N ARG A 261 21.35 -9.62 11.95
CA ARG A 261 22.02 -10.40 13.00
C ARG A 261 21.32 -11.73 13.23
N THR A 262 22.14 -12.77 13.10
CA THR A 262 21.96 -14.19 13.38
C THR A 262 21.57 -14.46 14.85
N THR A 263 20.65 -15.42 15.00
CA THR A 263 20.42 -16.35 16.14
C THR A 263 20.96 -15.97 17.53
N ARG A 264 20.05 -15.72 18.49
CA ARG A 264 20.15 -16.25 19.88
C ARG A 264 18.85 -16.09 20.68
N THR A 265 18.75 -16.94 21.68
CA THR A 265 17.60 -17.54 22.39
C THR A 265 16.91 -16.66 23.44
N TRP A 266 15.66 -17.04 23.75
CA TRP A 266 14.70 -16.44 24.68
C TRP A 266 15.04 -16.61 26.16
N SER A 267 14.72 -15.60 26.97
CA SER A 267 14.41 -15.76 28.40
C SER A 267 13.39 -14.71 28.88
N THR A 268 12.57 -15.12 29.84
CA THR A 268 11.28 -14.58 30.30
C THR A 268 11.39 -13.40 31.28
N CYS A 269 10.46 -12.42 31.22
CA CYS A 269 10.15 -11.55 32.37
C CYS A 269 8.72 -10.96 32.32
N THR A 270 8.19 -10.63 33.50
CA THR A 270 6.77 -10.59 33.91
C THR A 270 6.00 -9.27 33.65
N ARG A 271 4.66 -9.37 33.63
CA ARG A 271 3.68 -8.32 33.24
C ARG A 271 3.32 -7.33 34.36
N ARG A 272 3.03 -6.07 34.00
CA ARG A 272 2.01 -5.19 34.64
C ARG A 272 1.17 -4.47 33.56
N PRO A 273 -0.13 -4.20 33.78
CA PRO A 273 -1.04 -3.69 32.74
C PRO A 273 -1.15 -2.15 32.74
N ALA A 274 -1.49 -1.58 31.58
CA ALA A 274 -1.86 -0.17 31.37
C ALA A 274 -3.22 -0.05 30.65
N PRO A 275 -3.96 1.08 30.79
CA PRO A 275 -5.42 1.14 30.57
C PRO A 275 -5.83 1.50 29.12
N LYS A 276 -7.14 1.28 28.84
CA LYS A 276 -7.80 1.35 27.53
C LYS A 276 -8.08 2.79 27.06
N ALA A 277 -7.90 3.05 25.76
CA ALA A 277 -8.41 4.25 25.07
C ALA A 277 -9.40 3.84 23.97
N SER A 278 -10.49 4.61 23.84
CA SER A 278 -11.63 4.43 22.94
C SER A 278 -11.41 5.09 21.57
N ALA A 279 -11.86 4.45 20.48
CA ALA A 279 -11.86 5.00 19.13
C ALA A 279 -13.29 5.40 18.70
N THR A 280 -13.42 6.55 18.04
CA THR A 280 -14.69 7.15 17.58
C THR A 280 -15.07 6.72 16.15
N ARG A 281 -16.38 6.74 15.87
CA ARG A 281 -17.09 6.05 14.75
C ARG A 281 -16.88 6.61 13.33
N SER A 282 -16.10 7.68 13.14
CA SER A 282 -16.00 8.40 11.86
C SER A 282 -15.11 7.72 10.81
N SER A 283 -14.21 6.82 11.21
CA SER A 283 -13.23 6.21 10.29
C SER A 283 -13.76 5.03 9.49
N ALA A 284 -14.86 4.40 9.90
CA ALA A 284 -15.32 3.14 9.32
C ALA A 284 -15.85 3.26 7.87
N ALA A 285 -16.46 4.38 7.49
CA ALA A 285 -17.08 4.55 6.16
C ALA A 285 -16.05 4.63 5.02
N SER A 286 -14.94 5.34 5.25
CA SER A 286 -13.86 5.50 4.25
C SER A 286 -13.11 4.22 3.88
N TRP A 287 -13.20 3.16 4.71
CA TRP A 287 -12.50 1.90 4.49
C TRP A 287 -13.26 0.93 3.56
N TRP A 288 -14.58 1.07 3.44
CA TRP A 288 -15.40 0.18 2.60
C TRP A 288 -15.15 0.41 1.11
N ALA A 289 -14.95 1.65 0.67
CA ALA A 289 -14.63 1.99 -0.72
C ALA A 289 -13.26 1.46 -1.19
N ALA A 290 -12.43 0.94 -0.30
CA ALA A 290 -11.11 0.37 -0.60
C ALA A 290 -11.12 -1.17 -0.76
N MET A 291 -12.20 -1.82 -0.32
CA MET A 291 -12.38 -3.27 -0.45
C MET A 291 -13.15 -3.65 -1.72
N CYS A 292 -13.86 -2.70 -2.33
CA CYS A 292 -14.45 -2.83 -3.66
C CYS A 292 -13.44 -2.45 -4.75
#